data_AF-A0A349WE05-F1
#
_entry.id   AF-A0A349WE05-F1
#
_cell.length_a   1.000
_cell.length_b   1.000
_cell.length_c   1.000
_cell.angle_alpha   90.00
_cell.angle_beta   90.00
_cell.angle_gamma   90.00
#
_symmetry.space_group_name_H-M   'P 1'
#
loop_
_entity.id
_entity.type
_entity.pdbx_description
1 polymer ?
#
loop_
_entity_poly.entity_id
_entity_poly.type
_entity_poly.pdbx_seq_one_letter_code
_entity_poly.pdbx_strand_id
1 'polypeptide(L)' 'MSEIKELTTPELQKKSRDLGEELLQLRVRKQTGQVEKPHLLKSIRRDRARILTVLRAQS' A
#
# COMPACT_ATOMS: atom_id res chain seq x y z
N MET A 1 -7.10 -12.55 3.40
CA MET A 1 -6.25 -12.73 2.19
C MET A 1 -7.06 -12.82 0.90
N SER A 2 -8.37 -13.08 0.97
CA SER A 2 -9.24 -13.28 -0.19
C SER A 2 -9.47 -12.01 -1.03
N GLU A 3 -9.60 -10.83 -0.41
CA GLU A 3 -9.91 -9.57 -1.12
C GLU A 3 -8.82 -9.12 -2.13
N ILE A 4 -7.56 -9.53 -1.96
CA ILE A 4 -6.47 -9.12 -2.86
C ILE A 4 -6.40 -10.05 -4.09
N LYS A 5 -6.95 -11.26 -4.00
CA LYS A 5 -7.00 -12.21 -5.12
C LYS A 5 -8.22 -12.01 -6.03
N GLU A 6 -9.26 -11.35 -5.54
CA GLU A 6 -10.49 -11.07 -6.30
C GLU A 6 -10.36 -9.82 -7.19
N LEU A 7 -9.39 -8.95 -6.90
CA LEU A 7 -9.12 -7.76 -7.71
C LEU A 7 -8.36 -8.14 -8.99
N THR A 8 -8.71 -7.50 -10.09
CA THR A 8 -8.04 -7.68 -11.37
C THR A 8 -6.64 -7.06 -11.35
N THR A 9 -5.73 -7.55 -12.19
CA THR A 9 -4.37 -7.00 -12.40
C THR A 9 -4.31 -5.46 -12.47
N PRO A 10 -5.16 -4.77 -13.26
CA PRO A 10 -5.17 -3.30 -13.30
C PRO A 10 -5.64 -2.65 -11.99
N GLU A 11 -6.60 -3.25 -11.28
CA GLU A 11 -7.05 -2.73 -9.99
C GLU A 11 -5.97 -2.89 -8.91
N LEU A 12 -5.24 -4.01 -8.91
CA LEU A 12 -4.10 -4.22 -8.04
C LEU A 12 -2.99 -3.22 -8.29
N GLN A 13 -2.68 -2.92 -9.55
CA GLN A 13 -1.72 -1.88 -9.91
C GLN A 13 -2.16 -0.50 -9.44
N LYS A 14 -3.45 -0.15 -9.62
CA LYS A 14 -4.03 1.10 -9.15
C LYS A 14 -3.91 1.21 -7.62
N LYS A 15 -4.34 0.18 -6.89
CA LYS A 15 -4.25 0.13 -5.42
C LYS A 15 -2.82 0.23 -4.90
N SER A 16 -1.85 -0.37 -5.59
CA SER A 16 -0.41 -0.23 -5.27
C SER A 16 0.11 1.20 -5.46
N ARG A 17 -0.40 1.93 -6.46
CA ARG A 17 -0.10 3.35 -6.68
C ARG A 17 -0.70 4.21 -5.57
N ASP A 18 -1.98 4.02 -5.27
CA ASP A 18 -2.69 4.78 -4.23
C ASP A 18 -2.02 4.62 -2.86
N LEU A 19 -1.68 3.38 -2.48
CA LEU A 19 -0.91 3.09 -1.26
C LEU A 19 0.48 3.75 -1.27
N GLY A 20 1.09 3.94 -2.44
CA GLY A 20 2.35 4.66 -2.58
C GLY A 20 2.22 6.15 -2.29
N GLU A 21 1.17 6.79 -2.80
CA GLU A 21 0.84 8.19 -2.53
C GLU A 21 0.49 8.42 -1.06
N GLU A 22 -0.33 7.55 -0.48
CA GLU A 22 -0.67 7.61 0.95
C GLU A 22 0.57 7.46 1.84
N LEU A 23 1.51 6.59 1.44
CA LEU A 23 2.77 6.40 2.15
C LEU A 23 3.69 7.63 2.02
N LEU A 24 3.65 8.35 0.88
CA LEU A 24 4.34 9.63 0.70
C LEU A 24 3.73 10.70 1.62
N GLN A 25 2.40 10.85 1.63
CA GLN A 25 1.71 11.79 2.50
C GLN A 25 2.02 11.50 3.98
N LEU A 26 1.98 10.25 4.41
CA LEU A 26 2.34 9.86 5.78
C LEU A 26 3.81 10.14 6.11
N ARG A 27 4.72 10.02 5.13
CA ARG A 27 6.13 10.40 5.31
C ARG A 27 6.30 11.90 5.49
N VAL A 28 5.59 12.71 4.70
CA VAL A 28 5.59 14.17 4.84
C VAL A 28 5.02 14.56 6.21
N ARG A 29 3.87 13.99 6.61
CA ARG A 29 3.29 14.20 7.95
C ARG A 29 4.23 13.75 9.08
N LYS A 30 5.04 12.72 8.84
CA LYS A 30 6.05 12.26 9.81
C LYS A 30 7.13 13.32 10.00
N GLN A 31 7.55 13.91 8.89
CA GLN A 31 8.59 14.92 8.88
C GLN A 31 8.11 16.25 9.47
N THR A 32 6.82 16.59 9.32
CA THR A 32 6.20 17.76 9.97
C THR A 32 5.89 17.54 11.47
N GLY A 33 6.24 16.39 12.04
CA GLY A 33 6.03 16.08 13.46
C GLY A 33 4.58 15.77 13.85
N GLN A 34 3.65 15.73 12.89
CA GLN A 34 2.23 15.46 13.09
C GLN A 34 1.85 14.00 12.77
N VAL A 35 2.76 13.05 13.02
CA VAL A 35 2.41 11.63 12.82
C VAL A 35 1.60 11.12 14.00
N GLU A 36 0.28 11.23 13.83
CA GLU A 36 -0.69 10.63 14.75
C GLU A 36 -0.68 9.10 14.69
N LYS A 37 -0.28 8.50 13.54
CA LYS A 37 -0.46 7.06 13.28
C LYS A 37 0.74 6.40 12.60
N PRO A 38 1.88 6.23 13.30
CA PRO A 38 3.08 5.58 12.75
C PRO A 38 2.88 4.10 12.40
N HIS A 39 1.86 3.44 12.98
CA HIS A 39 1.50 2.07 12.66
C HIS A 39 0.95 1.90 11.23
N LEU A 40 0.31 2.94 10.66
CA LEU A 40 -0.23 2.91 9.30
C LEU A 40 0.88 2.78 8.25
N LEU A 41 2.02 3.45 8.44
CA LEU A 41 3.21 3.30 7.58
C LEU A 41 3.65 1.83 7.46
N LYS A 42 3.59 1.07 8.55
CA LYS A 42 3.93 -0.36 8.56
C LYS A 42 2.83 -1.22 7.96
N SER A 43 1.56 -0.83 8.06
CA SER A 43 0.44 -1.52 7.41
C SER A 43 0.48 -1.34 5.90
N ILE A 44 0.47 -0.10 5.42
CA ILE A 44 0.46 0.26 4.00
C ILE A 44 1.65 -0.35 3.26
N ARG A 45 2.84 -0.36 3.88
CA ARG A 45 4.02 -1.01 3.31
C ARG A 45 3.85 -2.53 3.17
N ARG A 46 3.22 -3.19 4.15
CA ARG A 46 2.90 -4.63 4.09
C ARG A 46 1.82 -4.92 3.06
N ASP A 47 0.78 -4.09 2.99
CA ASP A 47 -0.31 -4.28 2.04
C ASP A 47 0.16 -4.06 0.60
N ARG A 48 0.99 -3.04 0.36
CA ARG A 48 1.66 -2.84 -0.93
C ARG A 48 2.57 -4.02 -1.30
N ALA A 49 3.31 -4.57 -0.33
CA ALA A 49 4.14 -5.75 -0.57
C ALA A 49 3.29 -6.97 -0.96
N ARG A 50 2.17 -7.22 -0.27
CA ARG A 50 1.23 -8.31 -0.61
C ARG A 50 0.68 -8.17 -2.03
N ILE A 51 0.26 -6.96 -2.41
CA ILE A 51 -0.25 -6.68 -3.76
C ILE A 51 0.82 -6.99 -4.82
N LEU A 52 2.05 -6.53 -4.59
CA LEU A 52 3.17 -6.83 -5.50
C LEU A 52 3.47 -8.33 -5.57
N THR A 53 3.35 -9.07 -4.47
CA THR A 53 3.50 -10.53 -4.46
C THR A 53 2.39 -11.21 -5.28
N VAL A 54 1.14 -10.76 -5.17
CA VAL A 54 0.02 -11.31 -5.97
C VAL A 54 0.20 -11.00 -7.45
N LEU A 55 0.56 -9.75 -7.79
CA LEU A 55 0.87 -9.37 -9.18
C LEU A 55 1.97 -10.26 -9.77
N ARG A 56 3.04 -10.50 -9.02
CA ARG A 56 4.14 -11.38 -9.44
C ARG A 56 3.74 -12.85 -9.53
N ALA A 57 2.78 -13.31 -8.72
CA ALA A 57 2.28 -14.68 -8.76
C ALA A 57 1.25 -14.92 -9.88
N GLN A 58 0.62 -13.84 -10.40
CA GLN A 58 -0.24 -13.88 -11.58
C GLN A 58 0.54 -13.66 -12.90
N SER A 59 1.82 -13.25 -12.82
CA SER A 59 2.75 -13.14 -13.94
C SER A 59 3.34 -14.50 -14.29
#